data_AF-A0AAV9V8L4-F1
#
_entry.id   AF-A0AAV9V8L4-F1
#
_cell.length_a   1.000
_cell.length_b   1.000
_cell.length_c   1.000
_cell.angle_alpha   90.00
_cell.angle_beta   90.00
_cell.angle_gamma   90.00
#
_symmetry.space_group_name_H-M   'P 1'
#
loop_
_entity.id
_entity.type
_entity.pdbx_description
1 polymer ?
#
loop_
_entity_poly.entity_id
_entity_poly.type
_entity_poly.pdbx_seq_one_letter_code
_entity_poly.pdbx_strand_id
1 'polypeptide(L)'
;MESASVALKTLLDCLREHGALLTRADVEWAFSSEKNVKQIEAFIRRYLGKETLLSLEEREIYEGLKSADLLSTDAPPLSSRPADDEEVGKGLKALELQNEVLRRDIERLRGLKSEHQAKVKTETACEAELVQSREHLQRSYASERDQSAAAIDDLEGNFRASLLNLQSATGKLDFTMSAMSEITRNDDRLLARLQIMISDILLASERSGDELISTATEYADMLATLEEQIIKTRVDRTFLEYVASSGEHDEMEGAPYIDHSEFEELIVEVAEVAGMRAKEGLLEPILEHLVAEGKGRKGNMEARCGYILNTLAILDARNREAEAEISNRNNMQYVSGRMQTLFDLSMRDFNDAMQAYHRSLVAQAKASSTPQPPAVDEKLAYLESKIWRSMGIASLNPEEGLAKAIEGRTTKLQAKEELYKQLWGTHLKYLQEGEGVVRGLGGCVGEGEGGVGGRLGNVEERVKGISTEVGQIAVKANMKDGAKVAVISNLKEKEMYGA
;
A
#
# COMPACT_ATOMS: atom_id res chain seq x y z
N MET A 1 5.07 71.82 81.11
CA MET A 1 4.89 71.16 79.79
C MET A 1 5.36 72.01 78.61
N GLU A 2 5.28 73.35 78.65
CA GLU A 2 5.76 74.20 77.54
C GLU A 2 7.27 74.07 77.24
N SER A 3 8.11 73.92 78.27
CA SER A 3 9.58 73.79 78.10
C SER A 3 10.01 72.53 77.32
N ALA A 4 9.27 71.42 77.46
CA ALA A 4 9.59 70.17 76.77
C ALA A 4 9.19 70.21 75.28
N SER A 5 8.11 70.93 74.96
CA SER A 5 7.63 71.11 73.58
C SER A 5 8.57 72.00 72.75
N VAL A 6 9.13 73.05 73.36
CA VAL A 6 10.12 73.92 72.70
C VAL A 6 11.44 73.19 72.46
N ALA A 7 11.96 72.46 73.46
CA ALA A 7 13.19 71.69 73.32
C ALA A 7 13.09 70.56 72.27
N LEU A 8 11.93 69.89 72.19
CA LEU A 8 11.66 68.86 71.19
C LEU A 8 11.66 69.44 69.76
N LYS A 9 11.07 70.64 69.56
CA LYS A 9 11.09 71.31 68.25
C LYS A 9 12.50 71.71 67.84
N THR A 10 13.27 72.33 68.74
CA THR A 10 14.66 72.73 68.44
C THR A 10 15.53 71.52 68.07
N LEU A 11 15.35 70.38 68.74
CA LEU A 11 16.08 69.16 68.41
C LEU A 11 15.69 68.59 67.04
N LEU A 12 14.40 68.56 66.72
CA LEU A 12 13.90 68.06 65.44
C LEU A 12 14.34 68.95 64.27
N ASP A 13 14.42 70.26 64.48
CA ASP A 13 14.91 71.20 63.46
C ASP A 13 16.42 71.01 63.23
N CYS A 14 17.24 70.91 64.28
CA CYS A 14 18.67 70.60 64.15
C CYS A 14 18.94 69.25 63.46
N LEU A 15 18.23 68.18 63.85
CA LEU A 15 18.43 66.85 63.24
C LEU A 15 18.01 66.81 61.77
N ARG A 16 17.01 67.62 61.38
CA ARG A 16 16.55 67.75 59.99
C ARG A 16 17.57 68.51 59.13
N GLU A 17 18.19 69.56 59.67
CA GLU A 17 19.26 70.30 58.98
C GLU A 17 20.50 69.41 58.69
N HIS A 18 20.73 68.35 59.48
CA HIS A 18 21.84 67.42 59.29
C HIS A 18 21.48 66.09 58.60
N GLY A 19 20.30 66.00 57.97
CA GLY A 19 19.94 64.87 57.10
C GLY A 19 19.62 63.54 57.84
N ALA A 20 19.33 63.58 59.14
CA ALA A 20 18.95 62.39 59.90
C ALA A 20 17.45 62.08 59.71
N LEU A 21 17.14 60.89 59.19
CA LEU A 21 15.76 60.41 58.95
C LEU A 21 15.09 59.87 60.22
N LEU A 22 15.04 60.66 61.31
CA LEU A 22 14.30 60.27 62.52
C LEU A 22 12.88 60.84 62.52
N THR A 23 11.91 59.99 62.88
CA THR A 23 10.49 60.34 62.94
C THR A 23 10.13 60.98 64.29
N ARG A 24 9.16 61.91 64.29
CA ARG A 24 8.71 62.63 65.49
C ARG A 24 8.30 61.71 66.65
N ALA A 25 7.75 60.54 66.32
CA ALA A 25 7.33 59.53 67.29
C ALA A 25 8.51 58.93 68.09
N ASP A 26 9.69 58.80 67.48
CA ASP A 26 10.87 58.19 68.11
C ASP A 26 11.50 59.12 69.15
N VAL A 27 11.41 60.43 68.90
CA VAL A 27 11.94 61.47 69.79
C VAL A 27 10.95 61.77 70.93
N GLU A 28 9.64 61.72 70.68
CA GLU A 28 8.62 61.91 71.73
C GLU A 28 8.67 60.84 72.83
N TRP A 29 9.09 59.61 72.50
CA TRP A 29 9.31 58.56 73.50
C TRP A 29 10.44 58.90 74.48
N ALA A 30 11.54 59.50 74.00
CA ALA A 30 12.68 59.89 74.84
C ALA A 30 12.36 61.04 75.82
N PHE A 31 11.40 61.91 75.46
CA PHE A 31 10.96 63.04 76.29
C PHE A 31 9.78 62.72 77.22
N SER A 32 9.28 61.47 77.22
CA SER A 32 8.14 61.05 78.05
C SER A 32 8.45 60.93 79.56
N SER A 33 9.72 60.88 79.96
CA SER A 33 10.14 60.83 81.37
C SER A 33 10.75 62.16 81.83
N GLU A 34 10.17 62.79 82.84
CA GLU A 34 10.53 64.14 83.30
C GLU A 34 11.98 64.24 83.84
N LYS A 35 12.57 63.12 84.29
CA LYS A 35 13.98 63.04 84.68
C LYS A 35 14.95 63.09 83.49
N ASN A 36 14.54 62.55 82.33
CA ASN A 36 15.38 62.51 81.14
C ASN A 36 15.38 63.86 80.41
N VAL A 37 14.31 64.64 80.50
CA VAL A 37 14.19 65.95 79.81
C VAL A 37 15.35 66.89 80.18
N LYS A 38 15.71 67.01 81.45
CA LYS A 38 16.81 67.89 81.89
C LYS A 38 18.19 67.40 81.47
N GLN A 39 18.41 66.07 81.45
CA GLN A 39 19.68 65.48 81.00
C GLN A 39 19.83 65.59 79.48
N ILE A 40 18.74 65.38 78.74
CA ILE A 40 18.69 65.53 77.29
C ILE A 40 18.89 66.99 76.91
N GLU A 41 18.24 67.95 77.59
CA GLU A 41 18.45 69.37 77.32
C GLU A 41 19.89 69.82 77.60
N ALA A 42 20.50 69.34 78.69
CA ALA A 42 21.90 69.61 78.99
C ALA A 42 22.87 68.96 77.97
N PHE A 43 22.55 67.76 77.50
CA PHE A 43 23.32 67.07 76.45
C PHE A 43 23.21 67.79 75.11
N ILE A 44 22.01 68.24 74.73
CA ILE A 44 21.75 69.00 73.50
C ILE A 44 22.51 70.32 73.51
N ARG A 45 22.43 71.09 74.60
CA ARG A 45 23.17 72.36 74.70
C ARG A 45 24.69 72.17 74.70
N ARG A 46 25.18 71.02 75.17
CA ARG A 46 26.62 70.75 75.29
C ARG A 46 27.23 70.14 74.03
N TYR A 47 26.48 69.34 73.27
CA TYR A 47 27.02 68.57 72.13
C TYR A 47 26.26 68.76 70.81
N LEU A 48 25.01 69.24 70.83
CA LEU A 48 24.17 69.50 69.64
C LEU A 48 23.77 70.99 69.53
N GLY A 49 24.67 71.89 69.92
CA GLY A 49 24.50 73.33 69.69
C GLY A 49 24.87 73.71 68.25
N LYS A 50 24.38 74.86 67.78
CA LYS A 50 24.71 75.45 66.47
C LYS A 50 26.21 75.70 66.31
N GLU A 51 26.92 75.87 67.42
CA GLU A 51 28.37 76.09 67.50
C GLU A 51 29.18 74.77 67.47
N THR A 52 28.55 73.61 67.71
CA THR A 52 29.23 72.32 67.89
C THR A 52 28.89 71.29 66.82
N LEU A 53 27.92 71.57 65.96
CA LEU A 53 27.56 70.72 64.82
C LEU A 53 28.05 71.36 63.52
N LEU A 54 28.90 70.63 62.79
CA LEU A 54 29.33 71.01 61.44
C LEU A 54 28.13 70.94 60.51
N SER A 55 27.87 72.02 59.76
CA SER A 55 26.89 72.00 58.68
C SER A 55 27.25 70.95 57.62
N LEU A 56 26.27 70.56 56.81
CA LEU A 56 26.45 69.51 55.80
C LEU A 56 27.59 69.87 54.82
N GLU A 57 27.69 71.14 54.46
CA GLU A 57 28.77 71.70 53.63
C GLU A 57 30.13 71.67 54.36
N GLU A 58 30.19 72.05 55.64
CA GLU A 58 31.43 72.02 56.43
C GLU A 58 31.92 70.59 56.72
N ARG A 59 31.00 69.63 56.83
CA ARG A 59 31.35 68.22 56.98
C ARG A 59 31.95 67.65 55.70
N GLU A 60 31.40 67.98 54.53
CA GLU A 60 31.99 67.60 53.25
C GLU A 60 33.37 68.21 53.06
N ILE A 61 33.57 69.46 53.48
CA ILE A 61 34.87 70.12 53.49
C ILE A 61 35.84 69.41 54.46
N TYR A 62 35.39 69.03 55.65
CA TYR A 62 36.22 68.33 56.64
C TYR A 62 36.60 66.91 56.19
N GLU A 63 35.67 66.13 55.63
CA GLU A 63 36.00 64.81 55.07
C GLU A 63 36.88 64.92 53.83
N GLY A 64 36.69 65.95 52.99
CA GLY A 64 37.59 66.30 51.91
C GLY A 64 39.02 66.57 52.40
N LEU A 65 39.17 67.42 53.41
CA LEU A 65 40.47 67.77 54.02
C LEU A 65 41.13 66.59 54.75
N LYS A 66 40.34 65.68 55.34
CA LYS A 66 40.82 64.46 55.99
C LYS A 66 41.28 63.41 54.99
N SER A 67 40.54 63.22 53.89
CA SER A 67 40.92 62.28 52.83
C SER A 67 42.16 62.73 52.06
N ALA A 68 42.42 64.04 52.03
CA ALA A 68 43.60 64.65 51.42
C ALA A 68 44.82 64.80 52.38
N ASP A 69 44.72 64.32 53.62
CA ASP A 69 45.78 64.39 54.65
C ASP A 69 46.31 65.81 54.96
N LEU A 70 45.43 66.82 54.83
CA LEU A 70 45.75 68.25 55.04
C LEU A 70 45.47 68.73 56.48
N LEU A 71 44.91 67.87 57.33
CA LEU A 71 44.60 68.15 58.74
C LEU A 71 45.78 67.83 59.68
N SER A 72 47.00 68.13 59.25
CA SER A 72 48.17 68.06 60.13
C SER A 72 48.14 69.22 61.11
N THR A 73 48.12 68.92 62.41
CA THR A 73 48.09 69.87 63.54
C THR A 73 49.31 70.80 63.63
N ASP A 74 50.24 70.71 62.68
CA ASP A 74 51.46 71.53 62.55
C ASP A 74 51.49 72.37 61.25
N ALA A 75 50.34 72.59 60.58
CA ALA A 75 50.31 73.47 59.42
C ALA A 75 50.51 74.95 59.83
N PRO A 76 51.55 75.65 59.31
CA PRO A 76 51.76 77.06 59.58
C PRO A 76 50.64 77.90 58.94
N PRO A 77 50.38 79.13 59.43
CA PRO A 77 49.29 79.95 58.92
C PRO A 77 49.44 80.11 57.41
N LEU A 78 48.32 79.95 56.69
CA LEU A 78 48.17 80.23 55.26
C LEU A 78 49.03 81.44 54.90
N SER A 79 50.14 81.15 54.24
CA SER A 79 51.15 82.13 53.86
C SER A 79 50.46 83.15 52.95
N SER A 80 50.15 84.32 53.50
CA SER A 80 49.70 85.50 52.77
C SER A 80 50.86 86.15 52.00
N ARG A 81 51.76 85.32 51.47
CA ARG A 81 52.85 85.76 50.62
C ARG A 81 52.29 85.82 49.19
N PRO A 82 52.44 86.94 48.47
CA PRO A 82 52.10 86.98 47.05
C PRO A 82 52.88 85.86 46.36
N ALA A 83 52.18 85.01 45.61
CA ALA A 83 52.78 83.89 44.90
C ALA A 83 53.93 84.41 44.03
N ASP A 84 55.08 83.74 44.11
CA ASP A 84 56.23 84.07 43.29
C ASP A 84 55.85 83.77 41.82
N ASP A 85 56.10 84.70 40.89
CA ASP A 85 55.68 84.56 39.48
C ASP A 85 56.20 83.25 38.85
N GLU A 86 57.31 82.72 39.38
CA GLU A 86 57.90 81.44 38.95
C GLU A 86 57.08 80.22 39.38
N GLU A 87 56.42 80.25 40.55
CA GLU A 87 55.53 79.18 41.03
C GLU A 87 54.20 79.20 40.27
N VAL A 88 53.68 80.40 39.98
CA VAL A 88 52.52 80.56 39.10
C VAL A 88 52.84 80.03 37.70
N GLY A 89 54.03 80.32 37.17
CA GLY A 89 54.50 79.79 35.88
C GLY A 89 54.65 78.27 35.85
N LYS A 90 55.12 77.64 36.93
CA LYS A 90 55.20 76.17 37.07
C LYS A 90 53.80 75.55 37.16
N GLY A 91 52.89 76.17 37.91
CA GLY A 91 51.49 75.76 38.01
C GLY A 91 50.78 75.83 36.66
N LEU A 92 51.01 76.90 35.90
CA LEU A 92 50.44 77.06 34.56
C LEU A 92 50.91 75.97 33.59
N LYS A 93 52.22 75.68 33.58
CA LYS A 93 52.79 74.60 32.75
C LYS A 93 52.29 73.21 33.13
N ALA A 94 52.12 72.94 34.43
CA ALA A 94 51.54 71.68 34.90
C ALA A 94 50.07 71.54 34.46
N LEU A 95 49.32 72.64 34.51
CA LEU A 95 47.92 72.68 34.11
C LEU A 95 47.74 72.59 32.59
N GLU A 96 48.66 73.15 31.81
CA GLU A 96 48.76 72.95 30.36
C GLU A 96 49.05 71.48 30.00
N LEU A 97 50.04 70.87 30.65
CA LEU A 97 50.36 69.45 30.47
C LEU A 97 49.15 68.56 30.82
N GLN A 98 48.46 68.86 31.91
CA GLN A 98 47.26 68.13 32.31
C GLN A 98 46.11 68.31 31.31
N ASN A 99 45.94 69.51 30.75
CA ASN A 99 44.96 69.76 29.69
C ASN A 99 45.30 69.00 28.40
N GLU A 100 46.58 68.87 28.03
CA GLU A 100 46.99 68.05 26.89
C GLU A 100 46.73 66.56 27.12
N VAL A 101 47.00 66.05 28.32
CA VAL A 101 46.67 64.67 28.70
C VAL A 101 45.17 64.45 28.64
N LEU A 102 44.37 65.35 29.20
CA LEU A 102 42.91 65.28 29.16
C LEU A 102 42.38 65.32 27.72
N ARG A 103 42.94 66.16 26.84
CA ARG A 103 42.58 66.18 25.42
C ARG A 103 42.87 64.85 24.74
N ARG A 104 44.05 64.27 24.97
CA ARG A 104 44.42 62.94 24.45
C ARG A 104 43.49 61.83 24.97
N ASP A 105 43.13 61.87 26.24
CA ASP A 105 42.23 60.89 26.83
C ASP A 105 40.78 61.04 26.32
N ILE A 106 40.31 62.27 26.10
CA ILE A 106 39.01 62.54 25.47
C ILE A 106 38.98 61.98 24.04
N GLU A 107 40.04 62.19 23.26
CA GLU A 107 40.15 61.64 21.91
C GLU A 107 40.17 60.11 21.92
N ARG A 108 40.92 59.49 22.82
CA ARG A 108 40.95 58.03 22.99
C ARG A 108 39.56 57.48 23.35
N LEU A 109 38.87 58.11 24.30
CA LEU A 109 37.52 57.69 24.70
C LEU A 109 36.50 57.87 23.58
N ARG A 110 36.62 58.92 22.75
CA ARG A 110 35.80 59.06 21.53
C ARG A 110 36.07 57.95 20.53
N GLY A 111 37.34 57.58 20.33
CA GLY A 111 37.75 56.45 19.51
C GLY A 111 37.12 55.14 19.98
N LEU A 112 37.30 54.79 21.27
CA LEU A 112 36.73 53.59 21.87
C LEU A 112 35.19 53.57 21.80
N LYS A 113 34.53 54.70 22.02
CA LYS A 113 33.07 54.82 21.87
C LYS A 113 32.63 54.51 20.44
N SER A 114 33.33 55.04 19.44
CA SER A 114 33.01 54.79 18.03
C SER A 114 33.22 53.33 17.63
N GLU A 115 34.30 52.70 18.12
CA GLU A 115 34.59 51.28 17.87
C GLU A 115 33.55 50.37 18.54
N HIS A 116 33.19 50.67 19.79
CA HIS A 116 32.14 49.92 20.49
C HIS A 116 30.79 50.04 19.78
N GLN A 117 30.43 51.24 19.31
CA GLN A 117 29.21 51.43 18.51
C GLN A 117 29.24 50.65 17.19
N ALA A 118 30.40 50.54 16.53
CA ALA A 118 30.55 49.72 15.33
C ALA A 118 30.39 48.22 15.65
N LYS A 119 31.00 47.73 16.73
CA LYS A 119 30.88 46.32 17.17
C LYS A 119 29.44 45.95 17.52
N VAL A 120 28.74 46.78 18.28
CA VAL A 120 27.32 46.53 18.63
C VAL A 120 26.45 46.49 17.37
N LYS A 121 26.71 47.35 16.38
CA LYS A 121 25.98 47.30 15.09
C LYS A 121 26.24 46.01 14.32
N THR A 122 27.47 45.50 14.32
CA THR A 122 27.78 44.23 13.64
C THR A 122 27.22 43.01 14.38
N GLU A 123 27.26 43.01 15.72
CA GLU A 123 26.68 41.93 16.53
C GLU A 123 25.15 41.87 16.36
N THR A 124 24.47 43.02 16.43
CA THR A 124 23.02 43.08 16.21
C THR A 124 22.61 42.69 14.80
N ALA A 125 23.41 43.01 13.78
CA ALA A 125 23.18 42.54 12.41
C ALA A 125 23.35 41.01 12.29
N CYS A 126 24.40 40.46 12.90
CA CYS A 126 24.65 39.02 12.92
C CYS A 126 23.55 38.24 13.66
N GLU A 127 23.09 38.75 14.81
CA GLU A 127 21.95 38.18 15.55
C GLU A 127 20.67 38.20 14.72
N ALA A 128 20.40 39.31 14.02
CA ALA A 128 19.24 39.41 13.13
C ALA A 128 19.30 38.39 11.99
N GLU A 129 20.46 38.19 11.37
CA GLU A 129 20.67 37.17 10.33
C GLU A 129 20.48 35.75 10.86
N LEU A 130 21.00 35.44 12.06
CA LEU A 130 20.83 34.13 12.69
C LEU A 130 19.35 33.83 13.00
N VAL A 131 18.60 34.83 13.48
CA VAL A 131 17.15 34.69 13.72
C VAL A 131 16.42 34.44 12.40
N GLN A 132 16.70 35.21 11.36
CA GLN A 132 16.09 35.00 10.04
C GLN A 132 16.39 33.63 9.44
N SER A 133 17.64 33.17 9.55
CA SER A 133 18.05 31.84 9.08
C SER A 133 17.32 30.72 9.85
N ARG A 134 17.20 30.85 11.17
CA ARG A 134 16.45 29.90 12.01
C ARG A 134 14.97 29.86 11.65
N GLU A 135 14.35 31.01 11.44
CA GLU A 135 12.95 31.07 11.01
C GLU A 135 12.74 30.45 9.62
N HIS A 136 13.65 30.72 8.67
CA HIS A 136 13.60 30.11 7.34
C HIS A 136 13.69 28.59 7.44
N LEU A 137 14.62 28.07 8.24
CA LEU A 137 14.78 26.64 8.45
C LEU A 137 13.53 26.02 9.10
N GLN A 138 12.95 26.69 10.10
CA GLN A 138 11.71 26.24 10.75
C GLN A 138 10.53 26.20 9.79
N ARG A 139 10.39 27.21 8.92
CA ARG A 139 9.37 27.25 7.86
C ARG A 139 9.57 26.12 6.84
N SER A 140 10.82 25.86 6.45
CA SER A 140 11.16 24.74 5.56
C SER A 140 10.76 23.40 6.15
N TYR A 141 11.12 23.13 7.41
CA TYR A 141 10.75 21.88 8.10
C TYR A 141 9.23 21.73 8.27
N ALA A 142 8.52 22.82 8.57
CA ALA A 142 7.07 22.78 8.66
C ALA A 142 6.44 22.41 7.30
N SER A 143 6.92 23.02 6.21
CA SER A 143 6.46 22.71 4.86
C SER A 143 6.76 21.25 4.45
N GLU A 144 7.95 20.74 4.74
CA GLU A 144 8.33 19.36 4.42
C GLU A 144 7.50 18.34 5.22
N ARG A 145 7.24 18.64 6.50
CA ARG A 145 6.36 17.83 7.35
C ARG A 145 4.93 17.80 6.80
N ASP A 146 4.39 18.95 6.43
CA ASP A 146 3.02 19.04 5.90
C ASP A 146 2.91 18.34 4.54
N GLN A 147 3.94 18.44 3.68
CA GLN A 147 4.03 17.69 2.42
C GLN A 147 4.11 16.18 2.66
N SER A 148 4.90 15.74 3.65
CA SER A 148 5.01 14.33 4.01
C SER A 148 3.71 13.78 4.58
N ALA A 149 3.00 14.56 5.41
CA ALA A 149 1.69 14.21 5.94
C ALA A 149 0.66 14.03 4.81
N ALA A 150 0.60 14.98 3.86
CA ALA A 150 -0.27 14.86 2.69
C ALA A 150 0.04 13.61 1.85
N ALA A 151 1.32 13.31 1.62
CA ALA A 151 1.72 12.10 0.89
C ALA A 151 1.34 10.80 1.62
N ILE A 152 1.40 10.80 2.96
CA ILE A 152 0.94 9.67 3.78
C ILE A 152 -0.58 9.49 3.65
N ASP A 153 -1.35 10.57 3.74
CA ASP A 153 -2.81 10.53 3.62
C ASP A 153 -3.23 10.04 2.23
N ASP A 154 -2.56 10.48 1.17
CA ASP A 154 -2.78 10.01 -0.21
C ASP A 154 -2.48 8.51 -0.35
N LEU A 155 -1.36 8.04 0.22
CA LEU A 155 -1.01 6.62 0.26
C LEU A 155 -2.05 5.81 1.02
N GLU A 156 -2.49 6.28 2.20
CA GLU A 156 -3.51 5.63 3.01
C GLU A 156 -4.86 5.55 2.26
N GLY A 157 -5.25 6.63 1.59
CA GLY A 157 -6.41 6.68 0.71
C GLY A 157 -6.33 5.64 -0.41
N ASN A 158 -5.20 5.57 -1.10
CA ASN A 158 -4.97 4.59 -2.17
C ASN A 158 -4.96 3.15 -1.66
N PHE A 159 -4.39 2.90 -0.48
CA PHE A 159 -4.41 1.59 0.17
C PHE A 159 -5.83 1.18 0.57
N ARG A 160 -6.62 2.07 1.16
CA ARG A 160 -8.03 1.81 1.48
C ARG A 160 -8.86 1.52 0.23
N ALA A 161 -8.70 2.31 -0.82
CA ALA A 161 -9.39 2.10 -2.09
C ALA A 161 -9.03 0.74 -2.70
N SER A 162 -7.75 0.37 -2.68
CA SER A 162 -7.27 -0.93 -3.15
C SER A 162 -7.82 -2.10 -2.30
N LEU A 163 -7.88 -1.93 -0.97
CA LEU A 163 -8.49 -2.92 -0.07
C LEU A 163 -9.99 -3.09 -0.31
N LEU A 164 -10.74 -2.01 -0.52
CA LEU A 164 -12.16 -2.08 -0.88
C LEU A 164 -12.36 -2.78 -2.23
N ASN A 165 -11.51 -2.50 -3.21
CA ASN A 165 -11.55 -3.17 -4.50
C ASN A 165 -11.29 -4.68 -4.34
N LEU A 166 -10.28 -5.06 -3.55
CA LEU A 166 -9.99 -6.46 -3.21
C LEU A 166 -11.14 -7.14 -2.48
N GLN A 167 -11.74 -6.49 -1.47
CA GLN A 167 -12.90 -7.03 -0.76
C GLN A 167 -14.11 -7.20 -1.69
N SER A 168 -14.36 -6.24 -2.58
CA SER A 168 -15.42 -6.36 -3.58
C SER A 168 -15.14 -7.51 -4.57
N ALA A 169 -13.88 -7.71 -4.95
CA ALA A 169 -13.47 -8.80 -5.81
C ALA A 169 -13.67 -10.14 -5.12
N THR A 170 -13.31 -10.27 -3.85
CA THR A 170 -13.56 -11.47 -3.03
C THR A 170 -15.05 -11.75 -2.87
N GLY A 171 -15.88 -10.73 -2.59
CA GLY A 171 -17.33 -10.90 -2.49
C GLY A 171 -17.98 -11.35 -3.81
N LYS A 172 -17.50 -10.82 -4.96
CA LYS A 172 -17.90 -11.33 -6.28
C LYS A 172 -17.47 -12.78 -6.47
N LEU A 173 -16.31 -13.16 -5.96
CA LEU A 173 -15.75 -14.51 -6.03
C LEU A 173 -16.56 -15.53 -5.23
N ASP A 174 -17.06 -15.16 -4.06
CA ASP A 174 -17.95 -16.02 -3.26
C ASP A 174 -19.31 -16.20 -3.96
N PHE A 175 -19.82 -15.15 -4.60
CA PHE A 175 -21.01 -15.24 -5.45
C PHE A 175 -20.78 -16.15 -6.66
N THR A 176 -19.65 -16.03 -7.37
CA THR A 176 -19.35 -16.93 -8.50
C THR A 176 -19.17 -18.37 -8.06
N MET A 177 -18.60 -18.62 -6.88
CA MET A 177 -18.46 -19.98 -6.33
C MET A 177 -19.81 -20.63 -6.01
N SER A 178 -20.74 -19.87 -5.42
CA SER A 178 -22.11 -20.36 -5.18
C SER A 178 -22.83 -20.64 -6.49
N ALA A 179 -22.74 -19.75 -7.48
CA ALA A 179 -23.33 -19.94 -8.79
C ALA A 179 -22.72 -21.16 -9.52
N MET A 180 -21.40 -21.31 -9.48
CA MET A 180 -20.68 -22.46 -10.04
C MET A 180 -21.16 -23.78 -9.40
N SER A 181 -21.33 -23.80 -8.07
CA SER A 181 -21.84 -24.98 -7.37
C SER A 181 -23.29 -25.34 -7.73
N GLU A 182 -24.14 -24.36 -8.04
CA GLU A 182 -25.49 -24.63 -8.55
C GLU A 182 -25.45 -25.15 -9.99
N ILE A 183 -24.59 -24.58 -10.83
CA ILE A 183 -24.40 -25.01 -12.23
C ILE A 183 -23.91 -26.46 -12.27
N THR A 184 -22.86 -26.82 -11.51
CA THR A 184 -22.36 -28.20 -11.48
C THR A 184 -23.41 -29.19 -10.98
N ARG A 185 -24.21 -28.80 -9.97
CA ARG A 185 -25.32 -29.65 -9.49
C ARG A 185 -26.41 -29.84 -10.54
N ASN A 186 -26.68 -28.83 -11.36
CA ASN A 186 -27.62 -28.94 -12.47
C ASN A 186 -27.06 -29.82 -13.58
N ASP A 187 -25.76 -29.71 -13.87
CA ASP A 187 -25.05 -30.55 -14.83
C ASP A 187 -25.05 -32.03 -14.39
N ASP A 188 -24.82 -32.32 -13.10
CA ASP A 188 -24.93 -33.67 -12.54
C ASP A 188 -26.34 -34.28 -12.72
N ARG A 189 -27.38 -33.46 -12.47
CA ARG A 189 -28.78 -33.88 -12.69
C ARG A 189 -29.05 -34.15 -14.17
N LEU A 190 -28.45 -33.38 -15.05
CA LEU A 190 -28.59 -33.55 -16.49
C LEU A 190 -27.86 -34.81 -16.96
N LEU A 191 -26.64 -35.07 -16.48
CA LEU A 191 -25.89 -36.29 -16.73
C LEU A 191 -26.65 -37.53 -16.27
N ALA A 192 -27.27 -37.49 -15.09
CA ALA A 192 -28.12 -38.58 -14.61
C ALA A 192 -29.32 -38.85 -15.55
N ARG A 193 -29.93 -37.81 -16.13
CA ARG A 193 -31.00 -37.95 -17.12
C ARG A 193 -30.49 -38.51 -18.45
N LEU A 194 -29.32 -38.08 -18.90
CA LEU A 194 -28.68 -38.61 -20.11
C LEU A 194 -28.34 -40.10 -19.93
N GLN A 195 -27.85 -40.49 -18.75
CA GLN A 195 -27.56 -41.89 -18.44
C GLN A 195 -28.82 -42.76 -18.55
N ILE A 196 -29.95 -42.32 -18.00
CA ILE A 196 -31.24 -43.03 -18.14
C ILE A 196 -31.62 -43.15 -19.63
N MET A 197 -31.49 -42.07 -20.40
CA MET A 197 -31.79 -42.08 -21.84
C MET A 197 -30.90 -43.06 -22.62
N ILE A 198 -29.60 -43.14 -22.28
CA ILE A 198 -28.67 -44.10 -22.88
C ILE A 198 -29.09 -45.54 -22.54
N SER A 199 -29.43 -45.80 -21.28
CA SER A 199 -29.93 -47.13 -20.87
C SER A 199 -31.20 -47.52 -21.62
N ASP A 200 -32.14 -46.59 -21.81
CA ASP A 200 -33.37 -46.84 -22.59
C ASP A 200 -33.06 -47.15 -24.06
N ILE A 201 -32.06 -46.49 -24.66
CA ILE A 201 -31.62 -46.75 -26.04
C ILE A 201 -30.98 -48.13 -26.16
N LEU A 202 -30.11 -48.50 -25.21
CA LEU A 202 -29.46 -49.81 -25.18
C LEU A 202 -30.50 -50.93 -25.07
N LEU A 203 -31.47 -50.80 -24.16
CA LEU A 203 -32.56 -51.76 -24.01
C LEU A 203 -33.48 -51.83 -25.24
N ALA A 204 -33.72 -50.71 -25.92
CA ALA A 204 -34.51 -50.67 -27.15
C ALA A 204 -33.79 -51.31 -28.35
N SER A 205 -32.46 -51.39 -28.32
CA SER A 205 -31.65 -51.99 -29.38
C SER A 205 -31.60 -53.53 -29.31
N GLU A 206 -31.89 -54.13 -28.15
CA GLU A 206 -31.80 -55.59 -27.95
C GLU A 206 -33.02 -56.36 -28.45
N ARG A 207 -34.17 -55.71 -28.70
CA ARG A 207 -35.31 -56.34 -29.37
C ARG A 207 -35.04 -56.48 -30.87
N SER A 208 -34.35 -57.56 -31.24
CA SER A 208 -34.07 -57.91 -32.62
C SER A 208 -35.38 -58.22 -33.36
N GLY A 209 -35.71 -57.41 -34.37
CA GLY A 209 -36.79 -57.72 -35.31
C GLY A 209 -36.54 -58.99 -36.13
N ASP A 210 -35.31 -59.50 -36.13
CA ASP A 210 -34.89 -60.67 -36.92
C ASP A 210 -35.54 -61.97 -36.41
N GLU A 211 -35.73 -62.11 -35.10
CA GLU A 211 -36.47 -63.24 -34.51
C GLU A 211 -37.96 -63.19 -34.90
N LEU A 212 -38.53 -61.99 -34.98
CA LEU A 212 -39.92 -61.80 -35.39
C LEU A 212 -40.11 -62.09 -36.89
N ILE A 213 -39.13 -61.73 -37.72
CA ILE A 213 -39.12 -62.05 -39.16
C ILE A 213 -39.02 -63.55 -39.36
N SER A 214 -38.10 -64.23 -38.67
CA SER A 214 -37.93 -65.70 -38.76
C SER A 214 -39.22 -66.44 -38.38
N THR A 215 -39.85 -66.06 -37.28
CA THR A 215 -41.11 -66.67 -36.83
C THR A 215 -42.27 -66.37 -37.78
N ALA A 216 -42.36 -65.15 -38.33
CA ALA A 216 -43.35 -64.81 -39.33
C ALA A 216 -43.17 -65.59 -40.65
N THR A 217 -41.93 -65.84 -41.08
CA THR A 217 -41.65 -66.67 -42.26
C THR A 217 -42.07 -68.12 -42.03
N GLU A 218 -41.79 -68.70 -40.86
CA GLU A 218 -42.21 -70.06 -40.51
C GLU A 218 -43.75 -70.19 -40.51
N TYR A 219 -44.47 -69.20 -39.98
CA TYR A 219 -45.93 -69.21 -40.00
C TYR A 219 -46.51 -69.01 -41.40
N ALA A 220 -45.89 -68.19 -42.25
CA ALA A 220 -46.30 -68.03 -43.63
C ALA A 220 -46.11 -69.33 -44.44
N ASP A 221 -44.99 -70.03 -44.24
CA ASP A 221 -44.76 -71.33 -44.88
C ASP A 221 -45.75 -72.38 -44.38
N MET A 222 -46.04 -72.40 -43.08
CA MET A 222 -47.06 -73.31 -42.51
C MET A 222 -48.45 -73.01 -43.08
N LEU A 223 -48.82 -71.73 -43.20
CA LEU A 223 -50.10 -71.33 -43.81
C LEU A 223 -50.18 -71.76 -45.28
N ALA A 224 -49.10 -71.59 -46.05
CA ALA A 224 -49.04 -72.04 -47.44
C ALA A 224 -49.30 -73.55 -47.57
N THR A 225 -48.68 -74.37 -46.71
CA THR A 225 -48.89 -75.83 -46.75
C THR A 225 -50.33 -76.23 -46.38
N LEU A 226 -50.95 -75.54 -45.42
CA LEU A 226 -52.33 -75.80 -45.03
C LEU A 226 -53.32 -75.36 -46.12
N GLU A 227 -53.11 -74.18 -46.72
CA GLU A 227 -53.92 -73.70 -47.83
C GLU A 227 -53.79 -74.62 -49.06
N GLU A 228 -52.57 -75.07 -49.39
CA GLU A 228 -52.32 -76.04 -50.45
C GLU A 228 -53.12 -77.34 -50.19
N GLN A 229 -53.05 -77.90 -48.98
CA GLN A 229 -53.80 -79.11 -48.63
C GLN A 229 -55.31 -78.91 -48.73
N ILE A 230 -55.83 -77.77 -48.27
CA ILE A 230 -57.26 -77.44 -48.35
C ILE A 230 -57.70 -77.31 -49.81
N ILE A 231 -56.91 -76.65 -50.65
CA ILE A 231 -57.25 -76.46 -52.07
C ILE A 231 -57.16 -77.81 -52.79
N LYS A 232 -56.08 -78.58 -52.62
CA LYS A 232 -55.94 -79.93 -53.21
C LYS A 232 -57.09 -80.85 -52.82
N THR A 233 -57.42 -80.95 -51.54
CA THR A 233 -58.55 -81.79 -51.08
C THR A 233 -59.89 -81.33 -51.64
N ARG A 234 -60.10 -80.02 -51.86
CA ARG A 234 -61.31 -79.51 -52.52
C ARG A 234 -61.33 -79.83 -54.01
N VAL A 235 -60.21 -79.64 -54.71
CA VAL A 235 -60.04 -79.94 -56.14
C VAL A 235 -60.26 -81.44 -56.39
N ASP A 236 -59.58 -82.29 -55.62
CA ASP A 236 -59.73 -83.76 -55.66
C ASP A 236 -61.18 -84.18 -55.41
N ARG A 237 -61.82 -83.60 -54.39
CA ARG A 237 -63.23 -83.88 -54.09
C ARG A 237 -64.13 -83.47 -55.25
N THR A 238 -63.97 -82.27 -55.81
CA THR A 238 -64.79 -81.81 -56.94
C THR A 238 -64.55 -82.64 -58.20
N PHE A 239 -63.30 -83.07 -58.42
CA PHE A 239 -62.96 -83.96 -59.53
C PHE A 239 -63.61 -85.34 -59.35
N LEU A 240 -63.56 -85.93 -58.15
CA LEU A 240 -64.22 -87.21 -57.84
C LEU A 240 -65.75 -87.10 -57.93
N GLU A 241 -66.35 -86.00 -57.45
CA GLU A 241 -67.79 -85.73 -57.59
C GLU A 241 -68.19 -85.57 -59.07
N TYR A 242 -67.34 -84.94 -59.89
CA TYR A 242 -67.53 -84.82 -61.34
C TYR A 242 -67.42 -86.17 -62.06
N VAL A 243 -66.38 -86.97 -61.78
CA VAL A 243 -66.19 -88.30 -62.36
C VAL A 243 -67.36 -89.23 -61.98
N ALA A 244 -67.79 -89.20 -60.71
CA ALA A 244 -68.91 -90.01 -60.24
C ALA A 244 -70.26 -89.62 -60.87
N SER A 245 -70.48 -88.33 -61.17
CA SER A 245 -71.72 -87.83 -61.80
C SER A 245 -71.74 -88.00 -63.33
N SER A 246 -70.57 -88.12 -63.99
CA SER A 246 -70.48 -88.38 -65.44
C SER A 246 -70.95 -89.78 -65.85
N GLY A 247 -71.05 -90.73 -64.91
CA GLY A 247 -71.48 -92.10 -65.17
C GLY A 247 -72.99 -92.29 -65.36
N GLU A 248 -73.81 -91.26 -65.10
CA GLU A 248 -75.28 -91.33 -65.19
C GLU A 248 -75.88 -90.64 -66.44
N HIS A 249 -75.07 -89.93 -67.23
CA HIS A 249 -75.54 -89.27 -68.45
C HIS A 249 -74.94 -89.92 -69.71
N ASP A 250 -75.71 -90.87 -70.27
CA ASP A 250 -75.61 -91.23 -71.69
C ASP A 250 -75.81 -89.97 -72.54
N GLU A 251 -74.88 -89.75 -73.47
CA GLU A 251 -75.02 -88.91 -74.67
C GLU A 251 -75.49 -87.45 -74.44
N MET A 252 -74.59 -86.59 -73.95
CA MET A 252 -74.61 -85.18 -74.34
C MET A 252 -73.35 -84.82 -75.12
N GLU A 253 -73.57 -84.55 -76.41
CA GLU A 253 -72.65 -83.96 -77.37
C GLU A 253 -72.12 -82.63 -76.80
N GLY A 254 -70.90 -82.67 -76.24
CA GLY A 254 -70.29 -81.56 -75.50
C GLY A 254 -69.69 -81.92 -74.14
N ALA A 255 -69.51 -83.21 -73.82
CA ALA A 255 -68.79 -83.64 -72.62
C ALA A 255 -67.40 -82.96 -72.55
N PRO A 256 -67.10 -82.18 -71.50
CA PRO A 256 -65.80 -81.53 -71.38
C PRO A 256 -64.75 -82.60 -71.07
N TYR A 257 -63.86 -82.83 -72.02
CA TYR A 257 -62.66 -83.63 -71.83
C TYR A 257 -61.73 -82.86 -70.89
N ILE A 258 -61.58 -83.32 -69.65
CA ILE A 258 -60.55 -82.83 -68.74
C ILE A 258 -59.28 -83.63 -69.04
N ASP A 259 -58.25 -82.97 -69.56
CA ASP A 259 -56.94 -83.60 -69.78
C ASP A 259 -56.29 -83.86 -68.41
N HIS A 260 -55.95 -85.13 -68.14
CA HIS A 260 -55.25 -85.53 -66.93
C HIS A 260 -53.90 -84.80 -66.78
N SER A 261 -53.25 -84.44 -67.88
CA SER A 261 -52.01 -83.65 -67.86
C SER A 261 -52.25 -82.25 -67.30
N GLU A 262 -53.31 -81.58 -67.76
CA GLU A 262 -53.67 -80.23 -67.30
C GLU A 262 -54.11 -80.24 -65.83
N PHE A 263 -54.76 -81.33 -65.37
CA PHE A 263 -55.15 -81.49 -63.97
C PHE A 263 -53.95 -81.67 -63.02
N GLU A 264 -52.96 -82.47 -63.41
CA GLU A 264 -51.72 -82.62 -62.64
C GLU A 264 -50.91 -81.31 -62.62
N GLU A 265 -50.90 -80.57 -63.73
CA GLU A 265 -50.27 -79.25 -63.81
C GLU A 265 -50.97 -78.23 -62.88
N LEU A 266 -52.31 -78.25 -62.83
CA LEU A 266 -53.10 -77.45 -61.89
C LEU A 266 -52.79 -77.78 -60.42
N ILE A 267 -52.60 -79.06 -60.08
CA ILE A 267 -52.26 -79.48 -58.70
C ILE A 267 -50.87 -78.95 -58.27
N VAL A 268 -49.92 -78.83 -59.21
CA VAL A 268 -48.61 -78.22 -58.95
C VAL A 268 -48.76 -76.71 -58.78
N GLU A 269 -49.51 -76.04 -59.65
CA GLU A 269 -49.75 -74.59 -59.58
C GLU A 269 -50.46 -74.17 -58.27
N VAL A 270 -51.33 -75.03 -57.72
CA VAL A 270 -51.99 -74.80 -56.42
C VAL A 270 -50.97 -74.57 -55.29
N ALA A 271 -49.84 -75.27 -55.30
CA ALA A 271 -48.79 -75.08 -54.29
C ALA A 271 -48.12 -73.70 -54.44
N GLU A 272 -47.87 -73.26 -55.67
CA GLU A 272 -47.28 -71.95 -55.96
C GLU A 272 -48.24 -70.81 -55.58
N VAL A 273 -49.53 -70.94 -55.91
CA VAL A 273 -50.56 -69.94 -55.59
C VAL A 273 -50.83 -69.85 -54.09
N ALA A 274 -50.88 -70.98 -53.37
CA ALA A 274 -51.01 -70.99 -51.91
C ALA A 274 -49.78 -70.36 -51.23
N GLY A 275 -48.58 -70.62 -51.77
CA GLY A 275 -47.34 -69.98 -51.34
C GLY A 275 -47.34 -68.47 -51.53
N MET A 276 -47.77 -67.98 -52.69
CA MET A 276 -47.90 -66.54 -52.95
C MET A 276 -48.93 -65.90 -52.01
N ARG A 277 -50.11 -66.49 -51.87
CA ARG A 277 -51.17 -65.96 -51.02
C ARG A 277 -50.77 -65.87 -49.56
N ALA A 278 -50.07 -66.87 -49.02
CA ALA A 278 -49.59 -66.84 -47.65
C ALA A 278 -48.51 -65.76 -47.43
N LYS A 279 -47.65 -65.54 -48.43
CA LYS A 279 -46.64 -64.47 -48.39
C LYS A 279 -47.26 -63.07 -48.48
N GLU A 280 -48.16 -62.84 -49.44
CA GLU A 280 -48.85 -61.55 -49.61
C GLU A 280 -49.82 -61.27 -48.44
N GLY A 281 -50.51 -62.29 -47.93
CA GLY A 281 -51.53 -62.14 -46.90
C GLY A 281 -50.99 -61.98 -45.47
N LEU A 282 -49.84 -62.60 -45.17
CA LEU A 282 -49.29 -62.63 -43.81
C LEU A 282 -47.90 -61.98 -43.75
N LEU A 283 -46.97 -62.43 -44.60
CA LEU A 283 -45.55 -62.06 -44.47
C LEU A 283 -45.30 -60.60 -44.88
N GLU A 284 -45.85 -60.17 -46.00
CA GLU A 284 -45.68 -58.81 -46.53
C GLU A 284 -46.19 -57.72 -45.57
N PRO A 285 -47.43 -57.77 -45.04
CA PRO A 285 -47.90 -56.76 -44.08
C PRO A 285 -47.10 -56.76 -42.76
N ILE A 286 -46.59 -57.92 -42.31
CA ILE A 286 -45.70 -57.99 -41.15
C ILE A 286 -44.36 -57.32 -41.45
N LEU A 287 -43.76 -57.57 -42.61
CA LEU A 287 -42.52 -56.94 -43.05
C LEU A 287 -42.68 -55.43 -43.22
N GLU A 288 -43.77 -54.97 -43.85
CA GLU A 288 -44.05 -53.54 -43.98
C GLU A 288 -44.18 -52.84 -42.63
N HIS A 289 -44.91 -53.46 -41.69
CA HIS A 289 -45.03 -52.93 -40.33
C HIS A 289 -43.68 -52.90 -39.60
N LEU A 290 -42.89 -53.97 -39.70
CA LEU A 290 -41.55 -54.04 -39.08
C LEU A 290 -40.57 -53.03 -39.68
N VAL A 291 -40.63 -52.80 -41.00
CA VAL A 291 -39.81 -51.78 -41.67
C VAL A 291 -40.24 -50.37 -41.26
N ALA A 292 -41.55 -50.10 -41.18
CA ALA A 292 -42.07 -48.81 -40.73
C ALA A 292 -41.70 -48.54 -39.25
N GLU A 293 -41.88 -49.53 -38.38
CA GLU A 293 -41.51 -49.46 -36.97
C GLU A 293 -39.99 -49.32 -36.80
N GLY A 294 -39.21 -50.06 -37.59
CA GLY A 294 -37.75 -49.98 -37.61
C GLY A 294 -37.23 -48.62 -38.06
N LYS A 295 -37.83 -48.00 -39.09
CA LYS A 295 -37.52 -46.63 -39.53
C LYS A 295 -37.87 -45.61 -38.44
N GLY A 296 -39.04 -45.71 -37.83
CA GLY A 296 -39.46 -44.84 -36.73
C GLY A 296 -38.56 -44.95 -35.51
N ARG A 297 -38.18 -46.18 -35.14
CA ARG A 297 -37.26 -46.46 -34.02
C ARG A 297 -35.87 -45.92 -34.29
N LYS A 298 -35.31 -46.12 -35.50
CA LYS A 298 -34.01 -45.55 -35.90
C LYS A 298 -34.01 -44.02 -35.89
N GLY A 299 -35.04 -43.38 -36.44
CA GLY A 299 -35.14 -41.91 -36.43
C GLY A 299 -35.26 -41.32 -35.01
N ASN A 300 -36.06 -41.94 -34.14
CA ASN A 300 -36.15 -41.53 -32.73
C ASN A 300 -34.82 -41.77 -31.98
N MET A 301 -34.14 -42.88 -32.26
CA MET A 301 -32.84 -43.19 -31.68
C MET A 301 -31.76 -42.20 -32.14
N GLU A 302 -31.72 -41.85 -33.42
CA GLU A 302 -30.82 -40.83 -33.97
C GLU A 302 -31.07 -39.46 -33.35
N ALA A 303 -32.33 -39.05 -33.21
CA ALA A 303 -32.68 -37.79 -32.54
C ALA A 303 -32.24 -37.76 -31.07
N ARG A 304 -32.44 -38.86 -30.33
CA ARG A 304 -32.00 -38.99 -28.93
C ARG A 304 -30.47 -39.00 -28.81
N CYS A 305 -29.76 -39.74 -29.68
CA CYS A 305 -28.31 -39.73 -29.73
C CYS A 305 -27.76 -38.34 -30.07
N GLY A 306 -28.38 -37.64 -31.02
CA GLY A 306 -28.04 -36.25 -31.36
C GLY A 306 -28.24 -35.31 -30.18
N TYR A 307 -29.34 -35.45 -29.44
CA TYR A 307 -29.56 -34.71 -28.20
C TYR A 307 -28.48 -35.00 -27.14
N ILE A 308 -28.16 -36.28 -26.91
CA ILE A 308 -27.10 -36.68 -25.96
C ILE A 308 -25.76 -36.04 -26.36
N LEU A 309 -25.35 -36.16 -27.63
CA LEU A 309 -24.09 -35.61 -28.12
C LEU A 309 -24.02 -34.09 -27.99
N ASN A 310 -25.06 -33.36 -28.42
CA ASN A 310 -25.11 -31.91 -28.27
C ASN A 310 -25.03 -31.49 -26.80
N THR A 311 -25.73 -32.20 -25.93
CA THR A 311 -25.73 -31.85 -24.51
C THR A 311 -24.38 -32.14 -23.86
N LEU A 312 -23.71 -33.25 -24.21
CA LEU A 312 -22.34 -33.54 -23.78
C LEU A 312 -21.34 -32.50 -24.29
N ALA A 313 -21.49 -32.02 -25.53
CA ALA A 313 -20.63 -30.96 -26.07
C ALA A 313 -20.77 -29.63 -25.30
N ILE A 314 -22.00 -29.27 -24.90
CA ILE A 314 -22.26 -28.09 -24.07
C ILE A 314 -21.63 -28.27 -22.67
N LEU A 315 -21.77 -29.44 -22.07
CA LEU A 315 -21.18 -29.74 -20.76
C LEU A 315 -19.64 -29.70 -20.82
N ASP A 316 -19.02 -30.24 -21.87
CA ASP A 316 -17.57 -30.19 -22.08
C ASP A 316 -17.07 -28.74 -22.26
N ALA A 317 -17.78 -27.92 -23.04
CA ALA A 317 -17.45 -26.51 -23.20
C ALA A 317 -17.52 -25.74 -21.88
N ARG A 318 -18.57 -25.97 -21.08
CA ARG A 318 -18.71 -25.38 -19.74
C ARG A 318 -17.63 -25.86 -18.78
N ASN A 319 -17.27 -27.13 -18.82
CA ASN A 319 -16.23 -27.67 -17.95
C ASN A 319 -14.87 -27.03 -18.24
N ARG A 320 -14.53 -26.81 -19.53
CA ARG A 320 -13.32 -26.05 -19.91
C ARG A 320 -13.34 -24.60 -19.39
N GLU A 321 -14.49 -23.94 -19.42
CA GLU A 321 -14.64 -22.58 -18.89
C GLU A 321 -14.42 -22.56 -17.37
N ALA A 322 -15.01 -23.51 -16.64
CA ALA A 322 -14.82 -23.67 -15.21
C ALA A 322 -13.35 -23.95 -14.85
N GLU A 323 -12.65 -24.80 -15.61
CA GLU A 323 -11.21 -25.05 -15.43
C GLU A 323 -10.38 -23.78 -15.62
N ALA A 324 -10.71 -22.96 -16.62
CA ALA A 324 -10.04 -21.68 -16.84
C ALA A 324 -10.27 -20.70 -15.69
N GLU A 325 -11.50 -20.61 -15.16
CA GLU A 325 -11.81 -19.76 -14.01
C GLU A 325 -11.09 -20.23 -12.73
N ILE A 326 -11.05 -21.53 -12.46
CA ILE A 326 -10.32 -22.12 -11.34
C ILE A 326 -8.82 -21.81 -11.45
N SER A 327 -8.24 -21.97 -12.64
CA SER A 327 -6.83 -21.64 -12.89
C SER A 327 -6.54 -20.15 -12.64
N ASN A 328 -7.41 -19.26 -13.14
CA ASN A 328 -7.30 -17.82 -12.89
C ASN A 328 -7.39 -17.48 -11.40
N ARG A 329 -8.32 -18.10 -10.66
CA ARG A 329 -8.44 -17.96 -9.20
C ARG A 329 -7.18 -18.40 -8.48
N ASN A 330 -6.64 -19.56 -8.83
CA ASN A 330 -5.41 -20.08 -8.23
C ASN A 330 -4.22 -19.14 -8.47
N ASN A 331 -4.12 -18.56 -9.67
CA ASN A 331 -3.12 -17.54 -9.98
C ASN A 331 -3.32 -16.27 -9.15
N MET A 332 -4.55 -15.77 -9.00
CA MET A 332 -4.82 -14.60 -8.14
C MET A 332 -4.49 -14.87 -6.68
N GLN A 333 -4.84 -16.05 -6.15
CA GLN A 333 -4.49 -16.45 -4.79
C GLN A 333 -2.97 -16.55 -4.60
N TYR A 334 -2.26 -17.11 -5.58
CA TYR A 334 -0.80 -17.18 -5.58
C TYR A 334 -0.17 -15.78 -5.55
N VAL A 335 -0.61 -14.88 -6.43
CA VAL A 335 -0.12 -13.49 -6.49
C VAL A 335 -0.41 -12.75 -5.19
N SER A 336 -1.63 -12.87 -4.67
CA SER A 336 -2.03 -12.26 -3.40
C SER A 336 -1.18 -12.76 -2.23
N GLY A 337 -0.98 -14.08 -2.10
CA GLY A 337 -0.11 -14.66 -1.08
C GLY A 337 1.35 -14.19 -1.20
N ARG A 338 1.86 -14.03 -2.43
CA ARG A 338 3.20 -13.52 -2.67
C ARG A 338 3.33 -12.03 -2.34
N MET A 339 2.32 -11.22 -2.65
CA MET A 339 2.26 -9.81 -2.25
C MET A 339 2.22 -9.65 -0.73
N GLN A 340 1.42 -10.47 -0.04
CA GLN A 340 1.39 -10.48 1.43
C GLN A 340 2.76 -10.81 2.02
N THR A 341 3.44 -11.83 1.48
CA THR A 341 4.79 -12.21 1.92
C THR A 341 5.79 -11.06 1.72
N LEU A 342 5.74 -10.37 0.57
CA LEU A 342 6.60 -9.22 0.29
C LEU A 342 6.31 -8.03 1.21
N PHE A 343 5.03 -7.79 1.52
CA PHE A 343 4.63 -6.76 2.48
C PHE A 343 5.16 -7.06 3.88
N ASP A 344 5.00 -8.30 4.35
CA ASP A 344 5.49 -8.72 5.67
C ASP A 344 7.03 -8.61 5.78
N LEU A 345 7.75 -8.99 4.72
CA LEU A 345 9.20 -8.78 4.60
C LEU A 345 9.56 -7.29 4.67
N SER A 346 8.87 -6.44 3.90
CA SER A 346 9.11 -5.00 3.88
C SER A 346 8.84 -4.36 5.25
N MET A 347 7.79 -4.78 5.96
CA MET A 347 7.48 -4.29 7.30
C MET A 347 8.53 -4.73 8.32
N ARG A 348 9.06 -5.95 8.18
CA ARG A 348 10.17 -6.43 9.02
C ARG A 348 11.45 -5.62 8.78
N ASP A 349 11.84 -5.42 7.52
CA ASP A 349 13.00 -4.63 7.16
C ASP A 349 12.89 -3.17 7.67
N PHE A 350 11.70 -2.59 7.57
CA PHE A 350 11.42 -1.26 8.11
C PHE A 350 11.59 -1.21 9.65
N ASN A 351 11.02 -2.18 10.37
CA ASN A 351 11.15 -2.27 11.81
C ASN A 351 12.61 -2.47 12.25
N ASP A 352 13.36 -3.32 11.56
CA ASP A 352 14.78 -3.55 11.84
C ASP A 352 15.62 -2.28 11.58
N ALA A 353 15.34 -1.56 10.49
CA ALA A 353 15.98 -0.27 10.20
C ALA A 353 15.67 0.79 11.26
N MET A 354 14.42 0.89 11.72
CA MET A 354 14.01 1.80 12.79
C MET A 354 14.68 1.48 14.12
N GLN A 355 14.79 0.19 14.46
CA GLN A 355 15.52 -0.24 15.66
C GLN A 355 17.02 0.06 15.55
N ALA A 356 17.64 -0.17 14.39
CA ALA A 356 19.04 0.16 14.16
C ALA A 356 19.30 1.67 14.31
N TYR A 357 18.40 2.50 13.78
CA TYR A 357 18.43 3.95 13.95
C TYR A 357 18.34 4.35 15.43
N HIS A 358 17.40 3.77 16.19
CA HIS A 358 17.29 4.04 17.63
C HIS A 358 18.54 3.62 18.41
N ARG A 359 19.12 2.46 18.10
CA ARG A 359 20.39 2.01 18.72
C ARG A 359 21.54 2.96 18.40
N SER A 360 21.61 3.47 17.17
CA SER A 360 22.60 4.47 16.76
C SER A 360 22.45 5.76 17.56
N LEU A 361 21.22 6.27 17.70
CA LEU A 361 20.92 7.48 18.48
C LEU A 361 21.30 7.33 19.96
N VAL A 362 20.97 6.19 20.57
CA VAL A 362 21.30 5.89 21.97
C VAL A 362 22.82 5.76 22.15
N ALA A 363 23.52 5.12 21.21
CA ALA A 363 24.99 5.04 21.24
C ALA A 363 25.63 6.43 21.11
N GLN A 364 25.08 7.31 20.27
CA GLN A 364 25.54 8.68 20.09
C GLN A 364 25.32 9.54 21.35
N ALA A 365 24.17 9.40 22.00
CA ALA A 365 23.88 10.08 23.26
C ALA A 365 24.86 9.63 24.36
N LYS A 366 25.14 8.32 24.45
CA LYS A 366 26.07 7.75 25.45
C LYS A 366 27.54 8.13 25.22
N ALA A 367 27.94 8.42 23.98
CA ALA A 367 29.30 8.88 23.66
C ALA A 367 29.54 10.38 23.99
N SER A 368 28.48 11.16 24.25
CA SER A 368 28.60 12.59 24.60
C SER A 368 28.85 12.87 26.08
N SER A 369 28.75 11.86 26.97
CA SER A 369 29.06 12.02 28.40
C SER A 369 30.53 11.68 28.68
N THR A 370 31.44 12.61 28.41
CA THR A 370 32.83 12.54 28.87
C THR A 370 33.20 13.87 29.53
N PRO A 371 33.87 13.89 30.70
CA PRO A 371 34.07 15.12 31.45
C PRO A 371 35.08 16.06 30.77
N GLN A 372 34.73 17.35 30.79
CA GLN A 372 35.51 18.50 30.33
C GLN A 372 36.90 18.63 31.00
N PRO A 373 37.90 19.17 30.29
CA PRO A 373 38.86 20.12 30.86
C PRO A 373 38.64 21.54 30.31
N PRO A 374 39.20 22.60 30.95
CA PRO A 374 38.87 23.99 30.63
C PRO A 374 39.87 24.62 29.66
N ALA A 375 39.37 25.32 28.65
CA ALA A 375 39.88 26.61 28.14
C ALA A 375 38.88 27.16 27.12
N VAL A 376 38.70 28.48 27.11
CA VAL A 376 37.61 29.21 26.45
C VAL A 376 38.19 29.90 25.21
N ASP A 377 37.84 29.40 24.02
CA ASP A 377 37.60 30.16 22.76
C ASP A 377 37.61 29.26 21.51
N GLU A 378 38.19 28.06 21.56
CA GLU A 378 38.02 27.03 20.51
C GLU A 378 36.63 26.36 20.54
N LYS A 379 35.78 26.71 21.51
CA LYS A 379 34.54 26.00 21.83
C LYS A 379 33.47 26.13 20.74
N LEU A 380 33.39 27.27 20.05
CA LEU A 380 32.39 27.48 19.01
C LEU A 380 32.75 26.72 17.73
N ALA A 381 33.99 26.83 17.25
CA ALA A 381 34.47 26.08 16.09
C ALA A 381 34.48 24.55 16.33
N TYR A 382 34.81 24.12 17.55
CA TYR A 382 34.76 22.70 17.92
C TYR A 382 33.33 22.19 18.06
N LEU A 383 32.42 22.94 18.68
CA LEU A 383 31.00 22.55 18.76
C LEU A 383 30.35 22.53 17.40
N GLU A 384 30.65 23.49 16.53
CA GLU A 384 30.18 23.53 15.16
C GLU A 384 30.72 22.33 14.37
N SER A 385 32.04 22.09 14.38
CA SER A 385 32.65 20.91 13.73
C SER A 385 32.11 19.58 14.29
N LYS A 386 31.74 19.55 15.58
CA LYS A 386 31.18 18.37 16.26
C LYS A 386 29.71 18.15 15.91
N ILE A 387 28.92 19.21 15.74
CA ILE A 387 27.53 19.16 15.25
C ILE A 387 27.52 18.65 13.80
N TRP A 388 28.38 19.19 12.94
CA TRP A 388 28.53 18.76 11.55
C TRP A 388 28.96 17.29 11.42
N ARG A 389 29.91 16.83 12.25
CA ARG A 389 30.31 15.42 12.31
C ARG A 389 29.22 14.50 12.87
N SER A 390 28.43 14.94 13.87
CA SER A 390 27.33 14.13 14.42
C SER A 390 26.16 13.92 13.44
N MET A 391 26.04 14.79 12.44
CA MET A 391 25.10 14.63 11.33
C MET A 391 25.66 13.79 10.16
N GLY A 392 26.86 13.20 10.31
CA GLY A 392 27.46 12.32 9.31
C GLY A 392 28.08 13.03 8.10
N ILE A 393 28.26 14.34 8.15
CA ILE A 393 28.88 15.13 7.08
C ILE A 393 30.36 15.26 7.43
N ALA A 394 31.16 14.28 7.00
CA ALA A 394 32.60 14.38 7.06
C ALA A 394 33.07 15.47 6.08
N SER A 395 33.89 16.38 6.58
CA SER A 395 34.61 17.44 5.87
C SER A 395 35.25 16.96 4.54
N LEU A 396 34.50 17.06 3.46
CA LEU A 396 34.93 17.19 2.06
C LEU A 396 33.79 17.97 1.39
N ASN A 397 34.10 19.12 0.79
CA ASN A 397 33.18 20.08 0.12
C ASN A 397 31.66 19.83 0.30
N PRO A 398 30.96 20.64 1.11
CA PRO A 398 29.59 20.36 1.57
C PRO A 398 28.54 20.21 0.45
N GLU A 399 28.79 20.78 -0.73
CA GLU A 399 27.85 20.67 -1.85
C GLU A 399 28.02 19.37 -2.64
N GLU A 400 29.24 18.84 -2.78
CA GLU A 400 29.51 17.70 -3.68
C GLU A 400 29.17 16.35 -3.05
N GLY A 401 29.43 16.17 -1.75
CA GLY A 401 29.20 14.89 -1.06
C GLY A 401 27.72 14.63 -0.77
N LEU A 402 26.98 15.67 -0.35
CA LEU A 402 25.55 15.57 -0.09
C LEU A 402 24.77 15.41 -1.40
N ALA A 403 25.13 16.19 -2.44
CA ALA A 403 24.54 16.04 -3.75
C ALA A 403 24.76 14.63 -4.31
N LYS A 404 25.98 14.07 -4.25
CA LYS A 404 26.23 12.68 -4.71
C LYS A 404 25.48 11.62 -3.92
N ALA A 405 25.33 11.79 -2.60
CA ALA A 405 24.62 10.82 -1.78
C ALA A 405 23.09 10.86 -2.01
N ILE A 406 22.55 12.07 -2.20
CA ILE A 406 21.15 12.30 -2.56
C ILE A 406 20.90 11.80 -3.99
N GLU A 407 21.78 12.10 -4.94
CA GLU A 407 21.75 11.61 -6.32
C GLU A 407 21.82 10.07 -6.37
N GLY A 408 22.68 9.46 -5.55
CA GLY A 408 22.79 7.99 -5.45
C GLY A 408 21.57 7.32 -4.82
N ARG A 409 20.81 8.01 -3.95
CA ARG A 409 19.55 7.50 -3.37
C ARG A 409 18.35 7.75 -4.28
N THR A 410 18.27 8.91 -4.90
CA THR A 410 17.21 9.28 -5.86
C THR A 410 17.26 8.41 -7.09
N THR A 411 18.45 8.11 -7.64
CA THR A 411 18.60 7.15 -8.76
C THR A 411 18.16 5.73 -8.40
N LYS A 412 18.41 5.27 -7.16
CA LYS A 412 17.94 3.96 -6.67
C LYS A 412 16.42 3.92 -6.47
N LEU A 413 15.82 5.01 -5.99
CA LEU A 413 14.38 5.13 -5.83
C LEU A 413 13.69 5.23 -7.19
N GLN A 414 14.22 6.02 -8.13
CA GLN A 414 13.75 6.08 -9.52
C GLN A 414 13.84 4.72 -10.21
N ALA A 415 14.93 3.98 -10.02
CA ALA A 415 15.06 2.63 -10.58
C ALA A 415 14.03 1.64 -10.00
N LYS A 416 13.66 1.78 -8.71
CA LYS A 416 12.58 0.99 -8.11
C LYS A 416 11.21 1.43 -8.62
N GLU A 417 10.99 2.73 -8.75
CA GLU A 417 9.75 3.32 -9.28
C GLU A 417 9.51 2.89 -10.73
N GLU A 418 10.54 2.87 -11.58
CA GLU A 418 10.44 2.34 -12.95
C GLU A 418 10.11 0.84 -12.96
N LEU A 419 10.69 0.07 -12.04
CA LEU A 419 10.39 -1.35 -11.89
C LEU A 419 8.92 -1.58 -11.49
N TYR A 420 8.41 -0.78 -10.54
CA TYR A 420 6.99 -0.81 -10.16
C TYR A 420 6.09 -0.37 -11.31
N LYS A 421 6.45 0.68 -12.06
CA LYS A 421 5.71 1.12 -13.26
C LYS A 421 5.70 0.04 -14.34
N GLN A 422 6.82 -0.67 -14.57
CA GLN A 422 6.87 -1.80 -15.49
C GLN A 422 6.00 -2.96 -15.01
N LEU A 423 6.07 -3.33 -13.73
CA LEU A 423 5.28 -4.43 -13.16
C LEU A 423 3.78 -4.12 -13.17
N TRP A 424 3.42 -2.87 -12.88
CA TRP A 424 2.04 -2.41 -12.90
C TRP A 424 1.52 -2.27 -14.34
N GLY A 425 2.35 -1.78 -15.26
CA GLY A 425 2.03 -1.67 -16.67
C GLY A 425 1.84 -3.04 -17.32
N THR A 426 2.65 -4.04 -16.99
CA THR A 426 2.43 -5.41 -17.43
C THR A 426 1.16 -5.98 -16.83
N HIS A 427 0.90 -5.80 -15.54
CA HIS A 427 -0.34 -6.25 -14.90
C HIS A 427 -1.60 -5.62 -15.51
N LEU A 428 -1.58 -4.32 -15.79
CA LEU A 428 -2.68 -3.60 -16.43
C LEU A 428 -2.89 -4.07 -17.88
N LYS A 429 -1.79 -4.35 -18.61
CA LYS A 429 -1.85 -4.92 -19.95
C LYS A 429 -2.45 -6.33 -19.93
N TYR A 430 -2.13 -7.17 -18.94
CA TYR A 430 -2.80 -8.46 -18.73
C TYR A 430 -4.28 -8.34 -18.41
N LEU A 431 -4.68 -7.35 -17.61
CA LEU A 431 -6.09 -7.10 -17.32
C LEU A 431 -6.84 -6.66 -18.59
N GLN A 432 -6.25 -5.75 -19.38
CA GLN A 432 -6.85 -5.28 -20.63
C GLN A 432 -6.87 -6.34 -21.74
N GLU A 433 -5.81 -7.15 -21.86
CA GLU A 433 -5.76 -8.27 -22.81
C GLU A 433 -6.69 -9.42 -22.35
N GLY A 434 -6.81 -9.67 -21.05
CA GLY A 434 -7.80 -10.59 -20.49
C GLY A 434 -9.24 -10.11 -20.71
N GLU A 435 -9.51 -8.82 -20.51
CA GLU A 435 -10.81 -8.20 -20.82
C GLU A 435 -11.09 -8.23 -22.34
N GLY A 436 -10.07 -8.05 -23.17
CA GLY A 436 -10.14 -8.13 -24.63
C GLY A 436 -10.39 -9.53 -25.17
N VAL A 437 -9.85 -10.57 -24.53
CA VAL A 437 -10.13 -11.98 -24.85
C VAL A 437 -11.57 -12.34 -24.43
N VAL A 438 -12.03 -11.87 -23.28
CA VAL A 438 -13.42 -12.07 -22.81
C VAL A 438 -14.42 -11.29 -23.68
N ARG A 439 -14.09 -10.05 -24.09
CA ARG A 439 -14.95 -9.23 -24.97
C ARG A 439 -14.91 -9.68 -26.43
N GLY A 440 -13.79 -10.26 -26.89
CA GLY A 440 -13.64 -10.85 -28.23
C GLY A 440 -14.35 -12.20 -28.39
N LEU A 441 -14.54 -12.96 -27.32
CA LEU A 441 -15.35 -14.18 -27.31
C LEU A 441 -16.87 -13.87 -27.29
N GLY A 442 -17.27 -12.76 -26.66
CA GLY A 442 -18.66 -12.29 -26.68
C GLY A 442 -19.16 -11.83 -28.06
N GLY A 443 -18.26 -11.52 -29.00
CA GLY A 443 -18.58 -11.13 -30.38
C GLY A 443 -18.58 -12.27 -31.40
N CYS A 444 -18.18 -13.49 -31.02
CA CYS A 444 -18.06 -14.63 -31.93
C CYS A 444 -19.24 -15.62 -31.86
N VAL A 445 -20.31 -15.30 -31.11
CA VAL A 445 -21.60 -16.03 -31.15
C VAL A 445 -22.49 -15.43 -32.25
N GLY A 446 -21.92 -15.32 -33.44
CA GLY A 446 -22.56 -14.81 -34.65
C GLY A 446 -21.91 -15.44 -35.87
N GLU A 447 -22.56 -16.49 -36.36
CA GLU A 447 -22.49 -17.13 -37.69
C GLU A 447 -21.21 -16.89 -38.51
N GLY A 448 -20.40 -17.95 -38.69
CA GLY A 448 -19.31 -17.95 -39.67
C GLY A 448 -18.51 -19.25 -39.66
N GLU A 449 -18.78 -20.10 -40.65
CA GLU A 449 -18.09 -21.35 -40.92
C GLU A 449 -16.56 -21.20 -41.10
N GLY A 450 -15.82 -22.22 -40.65
CA GLY A 450 -14.57 -22.65 -41.30
C GLY A 450 -13.28 -21.92 -40.90
N GLY A 451 -12.53 -22.48 -39.94
CA GLY A 451 -11.08 -22.25 -39.85
C GLY A 451 -10.55 -21.84 -38.47
N VAL A 452 -10.66 -22.71 -37.45
CA VAL A 452 -10.19 -22.41 -36.07
C VAL A 452 -9.06 -23.34 -35.61
N GLY A 453 -8.22 -23.81 -36.54
CA GLY A 453 -7.02 -24.60 -36.19
C GLY A 453 -5.77 -23.76 -35.87
N GLY A 454 -5.65 -22.55 -36.44
CA GLY A 454 -4.40 -21.78 -36.40
C GLY A 454 -4.28 -20.75 -35.26
N ARG A 455 -5.38 -20.35 -34.62
CA ARG A 455 -5.36 -19.25 -33.64
C ARG A 455 -5.01 -19.68 -32.22
N LEU A 456 -5.36 -20.90 -31.80
CA LEU A 456 -5.00 -21.40 -30.46
C LEU A 456 -3.49 -21.64 -30.32
N GLY A 457 -2.85 -22.20 -31.37
CA GLY A 457 -1.40 -22.41 -31.38
C GLY A 457 -0.62 -21.10 -31.23
N ASN A 458 -1.06 -20.02 -31.88
CA ASN A 458 -0.45 -18.69 -31.74
C ASN A 458 -0.61 -18.09 -30.34
N VAL A 459 -1.66 -18.45 -29.58
CA VAL A 459 -1.84 -18.00 -28.19
C VAL A 459 -0.91 -18.78 -27.27
N GLU A 460 -0.82 -20.10 -27.44
CA GLU A 460 0.05 -20.95 -26.63
C GLU A 460 1.54 -20.63 -26.83
N GLU A 461 1.95 -20.36 -28.07
CA GLU A 461 3.33 -19.97 -28.41
C GLU A 461 3.68 -18.58 -27.84
N ARG A 462 2.73 -17.64 -27.84
CA ARG A 462 2.90 -16.32 -27.20
C ARG A 462 2.95 -16.41 -25.67
N VAL A 463 2.15 -17.27 -25.05
CA VAL A 463 2.20 -17.52 -23.59
C VAL A 463 3.55 -18.14 -23.18
N LYS A 464 4.08 -19.09 -23.97
CA LYS A 464 5.44 -19.64 -23.75
C LYS A 464 6.53 -18.58 -23.88
N GLY A 465 6.48 -17.76 -24.94
CA GLY A 465 7.44 -16.66 -25.15
C GLY A 465 7.45 -15.67 -23.97
N ILE A 466 6.29 -15.30 -23.47
CA ILE A 466 6.15 -14.36 -22.34
C ILE A 466 6.62 -14.99 -21.02
N SER A 467 6.33 -16.27 -20.78
CA SER A 467 6.85 -16.99 -19.61
C SER A 467 8.38 -17.03 -19.59
N THR A 468 9.01 -17.20 -20.76
CA THR A 468 10.47 -17.15 -20.87
C THR A 468 11.05 -15.74 -20.66
N GLU A 469 10.39 -14.68 -21.13
CA GLU A 469 10.83 -13.30 -20.86
C GLU A 469 10.72 -12.93 -19.38
N VAL A 470 9.62 -13.32 -18.72
CA VAL A 470 9.44 -13.11 -17.27
C VAL A 470 10.50 -13.88 -16.47
N GLY A 471 10.82 -15.12 -16.88
CA GLY A 471 11.92 -15.90 -16.31
C GLY A 471 13.28 -15.22 -16.48
N GLN A 472 13.56 -14.67 -17.65
CA GLN A 472 14.82 -13.95 -17.92
C GLN A 472 14.93 -12.63 -17.13
N ILE A 473 13.83 -11.90 -16.94
CA ILE A 473 13.79 -10.68 -16.12
C ILE A 473 14.03 -11.04 -14.65
N ALA A 474 13.43 -12.12 -14.14
CA ALA A 474 13.67 -12.62 -12.79
C ALA A 474 15.12 -13.06 -12.57
N VAL A 475 15.73 -13.74 -13.55
CA VAL A 475 17.14 -14.14 -13.49
C VAL A 475 18.07 -12.91 -13.54
N LYS A 476 17.80 -11.91 -14.39
CA LYS A 476 18.58 -10.65 -14.44
C LYS A 476 18.46 -9.83 -13.14
N ALA A 477 17.29 -9.84 -12.50
CA ALA A 477 17.10 -9.22 -11.20
C ALA A 477 17.92 -9.93 -10.10
N ASN A 478 17.91 -11.26 -10.08
CA ASN A 478 18.70 -12.06 -9.14
C ASN A 478 20.22 -11.96 -9.38
N MET A 479 20.67 -11.86 -10.64
CA MET A 479 22.10 -11.67 -10.95
C MET A 479 22.64 -10.32 -10.47
N LYS A 480 21.82 -9.25 -10.46
CA LYS A 480 22.20 -7.95 -9.89
C LYS A 480 22.38 -7.99 -8.37
N ASP A 481 21.66 -8.85 -7.67
CA ASP A 481 21.84 -9.04 -6.23
C ASP A 481 22.97 -10.02 -5.91
N GLY A 482 23.18 -11.06 -6.73
CA GLY A 482 24.36 -11.93 -6.65
C GLY A 482 25.68 -11.17 -6.86
N ALA A 483 25.71 -10.20 -7.79
CA ALA A 483 26.87 -9.34 -8.00
C ALA A 483 27.17 -8.44 -6.78
N LYS A 484 26.14 -7.96 -6.07
CA LYS A 484 26.31 -7.20 -4.81
C LYS A 484 26.85 -8.09 -3.69
N VAL A 485 26.35 -9.32 -3.57
CA VAL A 485 26.84 -10.29 -2.59
C VAL A 485 28.30 -10.65 -2.86
N ALA A 486 28.70 -10.83 -4.12
CA ALA A 486 30.10 -11.08 -4.49
C ALA A 486 31.02 -9.89 -4.19
N VAL A 487 30.58 -8.65 -4.43
CA VAL A 487 31.33 -7.44 -4.08
C VAL A 487 31.46 -7.29 -2.56
N ILE A 488 30.40 -7.60 -1.80
CA ILE A 488 30.42 -7.58 -0.33
C ILE A 488 31.35 -8.67 0.23
N SER A 489 31.36 -9.88 -0.34
CA SER A 489 32.32 -10.93 0.04
C SER A 489 33.77 -10.55 -0.27
N ASN A 490 34.04 -9.97 -1.44
CA ASN A 490 35.38 -9.50 -1.80
C ASN A 490 35.86 -8.33 -0.93
N LEU A 491 34.95 -7.47 -0.47
CA LEU A 491 35.27 -6.42 0.50
C LEU A 491 35.56 -6.99 1.89
N LYS A 492 34.80 -8.01 2.33
CA LYS A 492 35.05 -8.74 3.58
C LYS A 492 36.36 -9.51 3.57
N GLU A 493 36.74 -10.14 2.46
CA GLU A 493 38.03 -10.82 2.32
C GLU A 493 39.20 -9.83 2.32
N LYS A 494 39.04 -8.66 1.69
CA LYS A 494 40.04 -7.58 1.75
C LYS A 494 40.18 -6.97 3.14
N GLU A 495 39.10 -6.89 3.93
CA GLU A 495 39.16 -6.45 5.33
C GLU A 495 39.81 -7.50 6.25
N MET A 496 39.62 -8.80 6.00
CA MET A 496 40.22 -9.86 6.83
C MET A 496 41.71 -10.10 6.57
N TYR A 497 42.22 -9.79 5.37
CA TYR A 497 43.62 -10.05 5.00
C TYR A 497 44.49 -8.80 4.85
N GLY A 498 44.09 -7.68 5.49
CA GLY A 498 44.93 -6.51 5.78
C GLY A 498 45.99 -6.19 4.73
N ALA A 499 45.60 -5.44 3.69
CA ALA A 499 46.53 -4.76 2.80
C ALA A 499 47.00 -3.43 3.41
#